data_AF-A0A2D9C9Q7-F1
#
_entry.id   AF-A0A2D9C9Q7-F1
#
_cell.length_a   1.000
_cell.length_b   1.000
_cell.length_c   1.000
_cell.angle_alpha   90.00
_cell.angle_beta   90.00
_cell.angle_gamma   90.00
#
_symmetry.space_group_name_H-M   'P 1'
#
loop_
_entity.id
_entity.type
_entity.pdbx_description
1 polymer ?
#
loop_
_entity_poly.entity_id
_entity_poly.type
_entity_poly.pdbx_seq_one_letter_code
_entity_poly.pdbx_strand_id
1 'polypeptide(L)' 'MDKETEKYYDDRADMFLTQGWKDFIKELSANALHINSVEYTKDVNDLFFRKGQLSVLADILNLESAMNHVQEDSSNVDNL' A
#
# COMPACT_ATOMS: atom_id res chain seq x y z
N MET A 1 -12.74 -11.60 -16.61
CA MET A 1 -12.24 -10.22 -16.68
C MET A 1 -12.00 -9.87 -18.14
N ASP A 2 -12.19 -8.62 -18.55
CA ASP A 2 -11.77 -8.19 -19.88
C ASP A 2 -10.23 -8.07 -19.95
N LYS A 3 -9.69 -7.99 -21.18
CA LYS A 3 -8.24 -7.99 -21.43
C LYS A 3 -7.52 -6.76 -20.89
N GLU A 4 -8.20 -5.62 -20.82
CA GLU A 4 -7.61 -4.38 -20.29
C GLU A 4 -7.46 -4.49 -18.77
N THR A 5 -8.47 -5.03 -18.10
CA THR A 5 -8.44 -5.33 -16.67
C THR A 5 -7.37 -6.36 -16.32
N GLU A 6 -7.24 -7.45 -17.08
CA GLU A 6 -6.19 -8.45 -16.88
C GLU A 6 -4.80 -7.82 -17.00
N LYS A 7 -4.55 -7.07 -18.08
CA LYS A 7 -3.28 -6.37 -18.28
C LYS A 7 -2.95 -5.39 -17.15
N TYR A 8 -3.95 -4.68 -16.62
CA TYR A 8 -3.76 -3.77 -15.50
C TYR A 8 -3.21 -4.49 -14.26
N TYR A 9 -3.75 -5.66 -13.91
CA TYR A 9 -3.26 -6.45 -12.77
C TYR A 9 -1.88 -7.05 -13.02
N ASP A 10 -1.62 -7.55 -14.24
CA ASP A 10 -0.31 -8.09 -14.61
C ASP A 10 0.80 -7.02 -14.52
N ASP A 11 0.57 -5.83 -15.10
CA ASP A 11 1.55 -4.72 -15.06
C ASP A 11 1.88 -4.30 -13.61
N ARG A 12 0.89 -4.39 -12.71
CA ARG A 12 1.06 -4.06 -11.29
C ARG A 12 1.79 -5.18 -10.54
N ALA A 13 1.47 -6.43 -10.80
CA ALA A 13 2.17 -7.58 -10.24
C ALA A 13 3.66 -7.54 -10.63
N ASP A 14 3.96 -7.24 -11.90
CA ASP A 14 5.32 -7.05 -12.39
C ASP A 14 6.04 -5.92 -11.63
N MET A 15 5.39 -4.78 -11.42
CA MET A 15 5.93 -3.68 -10.62
C MET A 15 6.30 -4.13 -9.20
N PHE A 16 5.41 -4.86 -8.53
CA PHE A 16 5.62 -5.33 -7.16
C PHE A 16 6.80 -6.30 -7.02
N LEU A 17 7.08 -7.07 -8.08
CA LEU A 17 8.21 -7.99 -8.11
C LEU A 17 9.58 -7.28 -8.26
N THR A 18 9.60 -6.05 -8.77
CA THR A 18 10.84 -5.29 -8.96
C THR A 18 11.58 -5.06 -7.65
N GLN A 19 12.92 -5.08 -7.69
CA GLN A 19 13.74 -4.82 -6.51
C GLN A 19 13.52 -3.39 -5.98
N GLY A 20 13.39 -2.41 -6.87
CA GLY A 20 13.16 -1.02 -6.49
C GLY A 20 11.85 -0.81 -5.71
N TRP A 21 10.78 -1.51 -6.08
CA TRP A 21 9.54 -1.47 -5.31
C TRP A 21 9.71 -2.03 -3.89
N LYS A 22 10.40 -3.18 -3.76
CA LYS A 22 10.67 -3.81 -2.46
C LYS A 22 11.51 -2.92 -1.55
N ASP A 23 12.54 -2.29 -2.11
CA ASP A 23 13.39 -1.34 -1.39
C ASP A 23 12.58 -0.11 -0.95
N PHE A 24 11.73 0.41 -1.83
CA PHE A 24 10.83 1.53 -1.52
C PHE A 24 9.85 1.20 -0.38
N ILE A 25 9.17 0.04 -0.42
CA ILE A 25 8.27 -0.40 0.64
C ILE A 25 9.01 -0.57 1.98
N LYS A 26 10.23 -1.09 1.95
CA LYS A 26 11.09 -1.21 3.14
C LYS A 26 11.44 0.15 3.74
N GLU A 27 11.79 1.13 2.93
CA GLU A 27 12.06 2.51 3.36
C GLU A 27 10.82 3.17 3.97
N LEU A 28 9.67 3.05 3.31
CA LEU A 28 8.41 3.58 3.84
C LEU A 28 8.00 2.92 5.16
N SER A 29 8.23 1.62 5.29
CA SER A 29 7.96 0.87 6.52
C SER A 29 8.84 1.37 7.68
N ALA A 30 10.13 1.61 7.41
CA ALA A 30 11.04 2.19 8.40
C ALA A 30 10.62 3.62 8.80
N ASN A 31 10.18 4.43 7.83
CA ASN A 31 9.67 5.78 8.09
C ASN A 31 8.39 5.76 8.94
N ALA A 32 7.47 4.84 8.67
CA ALA A 32 6.24 4.69 9.43
C ALA A 32 6.51 4.43 10.93
N LEU A 33 7.51 3.62 11.26
CA LEU A 33 7.93 3.39 12.65
C LEU A 33 8.40 4.67 13.35
N HIS A 34 9.15 5.52 12.65
CA HIS A 34 9.62 6.79 13.21
C HIS A 34 8.49 7.81 13.40
N ILE A 35 7.57 7.88 12.44
CA ILE A 35 6.41 8.77 12.51
C ILE A 35 5.47 8.35 13.64
N ASN A 36 5.27 7.04 13.81
CA ASN A 36 4.47 6.44 14.87
C ASN A 36 5.19 6.44 16.23
N SER A 37 5.63 7.61 16.68
CA SER A 37 6.29 7.81 17.97
C SER A 37 5.61 8.91 18.78
N VAL A 38 5.04 8.52 19.92
CA VAL A 38 4.49 9.44 20.90
C VAL A 38 5.58 10.32 21.51
N GLU A 39 6.79 9.78 21.70
CA GLU A 39 7.93 10.51 22.27
C GLU A 39 8.34 11.71 21.41
N TYR A 40 8.26 11.58 20.08
CA TYR A 40 8.57 12.67 19.16
C TYR A 40 7.38 13.59 18.86
N THR A 41 6.19 13.29 19.41
CA THR A 41 4.97 14.07 19.18
C THR A 41 4.96 15.31 20.08
N LYS A 42 5.01 16.50 19.48
CA LYS A 42 5.20 17.77 20.22
C LYS A 42 3.92 18.28 20.87
N ASP A 43 2.80 18.13 20.16
CA ASP A 43 1.49 18.61 20.57
C ASP A 43 0.38 17.89 19.80
N VAL A 44 -0.87 18.30 20.04
CA VAL A 44 -2.07 17.72 19.40
C VAL A 44 -2.12 17.99 17.89
N ASN A 45 -1.63 19.13 17.41
CA ASN A 45 -1.62 19.41 15.97
C ASN A 45 -0.57 18.53 15.27
N ASP A 46 0.61 18.36 15.88
CA ASP A 46 1.64 17.44 15.41
C ASP A 46 1.12 15.98 15.41
N LEU A 47 0.34 15.59 16.43
CA LEU A 47 -0.31 14.28 16.46
C LEU A 47 -1.24 14.06 15.25
N PHE A 48 -2.10 15.02 14.93
CA PHE A 48 -3.00 14.90 13.78
C PHE A 48 -2.23 14.89 12.45
N PHE A 49 -1.17 15.68 12.35
CA PHE A 49 -0.30 15.68 11.18
C PHE A 49 0.37 14.30 10.98
N ARG A 50 0.99 13.75 12.03
CA ARG A 50 1.60 12.42 12.02
C ARG A 50 0.60 11.32 11.69
N LYS A 51 -0.61 11.39 12.24
CA LYS A 51 -1.71 10.47 11.91
C LYS A 51 -2.05 10.51 10.41
N GLY A 52 -2.12 11.71 9.83
CA GLY A 52 -2.33 11.87 8.38
C GLY A 52 -1.22 11.21 7.55
N GLN A 53 0.05 11.42 7.94
CA GLN A 53 1.18 10.78 7.29
C GLN A 53 1.10 9.24 7.37
N LEU A 54 0.78 8.69 8.54
CA LEU A 54 0.60 7.24 8.72
C LEU A 54 -0.54 6.69 7.88
N SER A 55 -1.64 7.44 7.71
CA SER A 55 -2.75 7.02 6.84
C SER A 55 -2.30 6.85 5.40
N VAL A 56 -1.57 7.84 4.85
CA VAL A 56 -1.07 7.79 3.47
C VAL A 56 -0.05 6.66 3.30
N LEU A 57 0.85 6.47 4.27
CA LEU A 57 1.80 5.36 4.22
C LEU A 57 1.09 4.00 4.28
N ALA A 58 0.05 3.87 5.10
CA ALA A 58 -0.73 2.63 5.16
C ALA A 58 -1.40 2.30 3.81
N ASP A 59 -1.93 3.30 3.10
CA ASP A 59 -2.54 3.08 1.77
C ASP A 59 -1.50 2.54 0.77
N ILE A 60 -0.27 3.07 0.80
CA ILE A 60 0.81 2.63 -0.11
C ILE A 60 1.32 1.24 0.28
N LEU A 61 1.59 1.01 1.57
CA LEU A 61 2.12 -0.24 2.09
C LEU A 61 1.15 -1.42 1.86
N ASN A 62 -0.16 -1.15 1.88
CA ASN A 62 -1.19 -2.16 1.68
C ASN A 62 -1.63 -2.31 0.22
N LEU A 63 -1.09 -1.51 -0.70
CA LEU A 63 -1.55 -1.45 -2.09
C LEU A 63 -1.56 -2.82 -2.79
N GLU A 64 -0.50 -3.61 -2.60
CA GLU A 64 -0.38 -4.95 -3.19
C GLU A 64 -1.44 -5.91 -2.63
N SER A 65 -1.59 -5.96 -1.32
CA SER A 65 -2.60 -6.82 -0.67
C SER A 65 -4.02 -6.42 -1.06
N ALA A 66 -4.32 -5.12 -1.11
CA ALA A 66 -5.63 -4.62 -1.51
C ALA A 66 -5.95 -4.99 -2.96
N MET A 67 -4.96 -4.88 -3.85
CA MET A 67 -5.11 -5.25 -5.25
C MET A 67 -5.35 -6.76 -5.43
N ASN A 68 -4.58 -7.60 -4.73
CA ASN A 68 -4.74 -9.06 -4.79
C ASN A 68 -6.13 -9.50 -4.33
N HIS A 69 -6.65 -8.91 -3.25
CA HIS A 69 -8.01 -9.20 -2.79
C HIS A 69 -9.08 -8.84 -3.83
N VAL A 70 -8.98 -7.66 -4.44
CA VAL A 70 -9.95 -7.24 -5.47
C VAL A 70 -9.87 -8.13 -6.72
N GLN A 71 -8.66 -8.55 -7.12
CA GLN A 71 -8.47 -9.45 -8.25
C GLN A 71 -9.06 -10.84 -7.98
N GLU A 72 -8.80 -11.42 -6.80
CA GLU A 72 -9.36 -12.70 -6.38
C GLU A 72 -10.89 -12.66 -6.38
N ASP A 73 -11.49 -11.63 -5.77
CA ASP A 73 -12.94 -11.46 -5.73
C ASP A 73 -13.55 -11.34 -7.14
N SER A 74 -12.92 -10.56 -8.02
CA SER A 74 -13.39 -10.39 -9.41
C SER A 74 -13.32 -11.70 -10.20
N SER A 75 -12.24 -12.46 -10.03
CA SER A 75 -12.06 -13.75 -10.70
C SER A 75 -13.06 -14.82 -10.23
N ASN A 76 -13.46 -14.78 -8.95
CA ASN A 76 -14.47 -15.69 -8.41
C ASN A 76 -15.87 -15.38 -8.96
N VAL A 77 -16.20 -14.10 -9.18
CA VAL A 77 -17.48 -13.69 -9.77
C VAL A 77 -17.60 -14.13 -11.23
N ASP A 78 -16.52 -14.04 -12.01
CA ASP A 78 -16.53 -14.44 -13.43
C ASP A 78 -16.62 -15.96 -13.65
N ASN A 79 -16.33 -16.77 -12.63
CA ASN A 79 -16.37 -18.23 -12.68
C ASN A 79 -17.75 -18.82 -12.27
N LEU A 80 -18.73 -17.98 -11.95
CA LEU A 80 -20.11 -18.34 -11.56
C LEU A 80 -21.10 -18.08 -12.72
#